data_AF-A0A396NW13-F1
#
_entry.id   AF-A0A396NW13-F1
#
_cell.length_a   1.000
_cell.length_b   1.000
_cell.length_c   1.000
_cell.angle_alpha   90.00
_cell.angle_beta   90.00
_cell.angle_gamma   90.00
#
_symmetry.space_group_name_H-M   'P 1'
#
loop_
_entity.id
_entity.type
_entity.pdbx_description
1 polymer ?
#
loop_
_entity_poly.entity_id
_entity_poly.type
_entity_poly.pdbx_seq_one_letter_code
_entity_poly.pdbx_strand_id
1 'polypeptide(L)' 'MFTSKYCLAFWGHFKAAEKWGISHRRVSILCNEGRITGAQRAGSRWIIPENAEKPADARIRSGKYIKKPTEERRT' A
#
# COMPACT_ATOMS: atom_id res chain seq x y z
N MET A 1 -31.81 -7.85 8.96
CA MET A 1 -30.82 -7.90 7.86
C MET A 1 -30.07 -6.57 7.80
N PHE A 2 -29.02 -6.38 8.59
CA PHE A 2 -27.98 -5.38 8.28
C PHE A 2 -26.70 -5.92 8.91
N THR A 3 -26.04 -6.81 8.18
CA THR A 3 -24.67 -7.21 8.51
C THR A 3 -23.81 -5.96 8.38
N SER A 4 -23.65 -5.24 9.49
CA SER A 4 -22.58 -4.26 9.68
C SER A 4 -21.27 -5.03 9.65
N LYS A 5 -20.84 -5.35 8.44
CA LYS A 5 -19.52 -5.88 8.16
C LYS A 5 -18.79 -4.74 7.46
N TYR A 6 -17.53 -4.56 7.83
CA TYR A 6 -16.58 -3.69 7.14
C TYR A 6 -16.63 -2.22 7.60
N CYS A 7 -16.45 -1.99 8.91
CA CYS A 7 -15.68 -0.82 9.36
C CYS A 7 -14.23 -1.04 8.91
N LEU A 8 -13.95 -0.79 7.63
CA LEU A 8 -12.59 -0.86 7.11
C LEU A 8 -11.86 0.37 7.61
N ALA A 9 -10.95 0.17 8.56
CA ALA A 9 -9.95 1.17 8.85
C ALA A 9 -9.12 1.40 7.57
N PHE A 10 -8.99 2.66 7.17
CA PHE A 10 -8.20 3.06 6.01
C PHE A 10 -6.97 3.82 6.48
N TRP A 11 -5.85 3.54 5.85
CA TRP A 11 -4.63 4.32 5.95
C TRP A 11 -4.46 5.23 4.75
N GLY A 12 -3.72 6.32 4.97
CA GLY A 12 -3.17 7.07 3.86
C GLY A 12 -2.03 6.31 3.19
N HIS A 13 -1.81 6.58 1.91
CA HIS A 13 -0.64 6.03 1.19
C HIS A 13 0.70 6.35 1.84
N PHE A 14 0.81 7.39 2.66
CA PHE A 14 2.02 7.67 3.44
C PHE A 14 2.30 6.58 4.48
N LYS A 15 1.29 6.26 5.29
CA LYS A 15 1.38 5.22 6.31
C LYS A 15 1.55 3.82 5.69
N ALA A 16 0.89 3.57 4.55
CA ALA A 16 1.09 2.34 3.80
C ALA A 16 2.51 2.23 3.21
N ALA A 17 3.08 3.34 2.73
CA ALA A 17 4.46 3.40 2.23
C ALA A 17 5.47 3.01 3.31
N GLU A 18 5.32 3.55 4.52
CA GLU A 18 6.13 3.23 5.69
C GLU A 18 6.02 1.74 6.04
N LYS A 19 4.79 1.22 6.20
CA LYS A 19 4.58 -0.20 6.54
C LYS A 19 5.13 -1.16 5.48
N TRP A 20 5.01 -0.81 4.20
CA TRP A 20 5.48 -1.66 3.10
C TRP A 20 6.94 -1.43 2.73
N GLY A 21 7.60 -0.44 3.34
CA GLY A 21 8.99 -0.06 3.04
C GLY A 21 9.20 0.33 1.58
N ILE A 22 8.23 1.01 0.96
CA ILE A 22 8.31 1.49 -0.41
C ILE A 22 8.09 2.99 -0.47
N SER A 23 8.56 3.65 -1.54
CA SER A 23 8.37 5.10 -1.68
C SER A 23 6.89 5.45 -1.94
N HIS A 24 6.45 6.63 -1.48
CA HIS A 24 5.09 7.15 -1.73
C HIS A 24 4.72 7.12 -3.21
N ARG A 25 5.65 7.48 -4.10
CA ARG A 25 5.47 7.41 -5.55
C ARG A 25 5.15 5.98 -6.01
N ARG A 26 5.81 4.97 -5.44
CA ARG A 26 5.53 3.56 -5.76
C ARG A 26 4.16 3.13 -5.27
N VAL A 27 3.75 3.55 -4.08
CA VAL A 27 2.38 3.31 -3.58
C VAL A 27 1.34 3.92 -4.52
N SER A 28 1.52 5.18 -4.93
CA SER A 28 0.60 5.84 -5.86
C SER A 28 0.52 5.12 -7.20
N ILE A 29 1.63 4.59 -7.72
CA ILE A 29 1.63 3.76 -8.93
C ILE A 29 0.83 2.48 -8.70
N LEU A 30 1.07 1.75 -7.61
CA LEU A 30 0.34 0.51 -7.30
C LEU A 30 -1.18 0.73 -7.13
N CYS A 31 -1.54 1.87 -6.53
CA CYS A 31 -2.94 2.27 -6.42
C CYS A 31 -3.56 2.59 -7.79
N ASN A 32 -2.84 3.31 -8.66
CA ASN A 32 -3.31 3.60 -10.03
C ASN A 32 -3.37 2.35 -10.90
N GLU A 33 -2.43 1.42 -10.74
CA GLU A 33 -2.43 0.12 -11.42
C GLU A 33 -3.54 -0.82 -10.90
N GLY A 34 -4.30 -0.42 -9.87
CA GLY A 34 -5.40 -1.22 -9.30
C GLY A 34 -4.92 -2.49 -8.60
N ARG A 35 -3.63 -2.54 -8.20
CA ARG A 35 -3.03 -3.74 -7.59
C ARG A 35 -3.32 -3.88 -6.10
N ILE A 36 -3.80 -2.80 -5.48
CA ILE A 36 -4.13 -2.75 -4.07
C ILE A 36 -5.65 -2.85 -3.95
N THR A 37 -6.13 -4.01 -3.51
CA THR A 37 -7.56 -4.28 -3.35
C THR A 37 -8.18 -3.30 -2.35
N GLY A 38 -9.21 -2.57 -2.80
CA GLY A 38 -9.90 -1.57 -1.98
C GLY A 38 -9.19 -0.24 -1.83
N ALA A 39 -8.06 0.00 -2.51
CA ALA A 39 -7.49 1.33 -2.60
C ALA A 39 -8.42 2.28 -3.37
N GLN A 40 -8.67 3.45 -2.82
CA GLN A 40 -9.51 4.47 -3.45
C GLN A 40 -8.83 5.85 -3.38
N ARG A 41 -9.17 6.73 -4.32
CA ARG A 41 -8.75 8.13 -4.28
C ARG A 41 -9.76 8.94 -3.49
N ALA A 42 -9.33 9.45 -2.35
CA ALA A 42 -10.02 10.49 -1.61
C ALA A 42 -9.40 11.85 -1.99
N GLY A 43 -9.89 12.45 -3.07
CA GLY A 43 -9.36 13.70 -3.61
C GLY A 43 -7.94 13.57 -4.15
N SER A 44 -6.99 14.29 -3.54
CA SER A 44 -5.55 14.25 -3.88
C SER A 44 -4.80 13.11 -3.20
N ARG A 45 -5.43 12.41 -2.23
CA ARG A 45 -4.78 11.38 -1.43
C ARG A 45 -5.36 10.00 -1.71
N TRP A 46 -4.50 9.00 -1.69
CA TRP A 46 -4.93 7.61 -1.71
C TRP A 46 -5.24 7.11 -0.31
N ILE A 47 -6.41 6.50 -0.16
CA ILE A 47 -6.83 5.72 1.00
C ILE A 47 -6.68 4.24 0.67
N ILE A 48 -6.04 3.50 1.56
CA ILE A 48 -5.69 2.09 1.41
C ILE A 48 -6.24 1.36 2.63
N PRO A 49 -7.04 0.31 2.47
CA PRO A 49 -7.58 -0.41 3.62
C PRO A 49 -6.44 -1.09 4.39
N GLU A 50 -6.54 -1.16 5.71
CA GLU A 50 -5.51 -1.78 6.57
C GLU A 50 -5.27 -3.27 6.25
N ASN A 51 -6.31 -3.92 5.73
CA ASN A 51 -6.29 -5.31 5.27
C ASN A 51 -5.61 -5.50 3.91
N ALA A 52 -5.22 -4.42 3.22
CA ALA A 52 -4.48 -4.56 1.98
C ALA A 52 -3.06 -5.06 2.27
N GLU A 53 -2.74 -6.24 1.75
CA GLU A 53 -1.38 -6.74 1.70
C GLU A 53 -0.59 -6.07 0.58
N LYS A 54 0.73 -6.01 0.75
CA LYS A 54 1.63 -5.47 -0.28
C LYS A 54 1.51 -6.35 -1.53
N PRO A 55 1.07 -5.81 -2.68
CA PRO A 55 0.99 -6.61 -3.89
C PRO A 55 2.38 -7.10 -4.29
N ALA A 56 2.47 -8.35 -4.74
CA ALA A 56 3.72 -8.92 -5.24
C ALA A 56 4.26 -8.06 -6.38
N ASP A 57 5.49 -7.53 -6.26
CA ASP A 57 6.05 -6.65 -7.29
C ASP A 57 6.21 -7.43 -8.61
N ALA A 58 5.47 -7.05 -9.64
CA ALA A 58 5.48 -7.77 -10.93
C ALA A 58 6.81 -7.64 -11.69
N ARG A 59 7.77 -6.83 -11.19
CA ARG A 59 9.12 -6.77 -11.75
C ARG A 59 9.99 -7.97 -11.37
N ILE A 60 9.59 -8.77 -10.38
CA ILE A 60 10.33 -9.96 -9.98
C ILE A 60 9.84 -11.16 -10.80
N ARG A 61 10.29 -11.28 -12.05
CA ARG A 61 10.18 -12.55 -12.81
C ARG A 61 11.25 -13.58 -12.41
N SER A 62 12.26 -13.16 -11.66
CA SER A 62 13.46 -13.97 -11.40
C SER A 62 14.17 -13.51 -10.12
N GLY A 63 13.59 -13.81 -8.95
CA GLY A 63 14.26 -14.03 -7.65
C GLY A 63 15.31 -13.05 -7.10
N LYS A 64 15.63 -11.91 -7.73
CA LYS A 64 16.85 -11.14 -7.46
C LYS A 64 16.68 -9.72 -6.92
N TYR A 65 15.49 -9.30 -6.52
CA TYR A 65 15.39 -7.99 -5.89
C TYR A 65 14.34 -7.87 -4.79
N ILE A 66 14.76 -8.25 -3.58
CA ILE A 66 14.11 -7.84 -2.33
C ILE A 66 14.87 -6.60 -1.86
N LYS A 67 14.34 -5.39 -2.13
CA LYS A 67 14.76 -4.23 -1.34
C LYS A 67 14.34 -4.53 0.09
N LYS A 68 15.32 -4.78 0.97
CA LYS A 68 15.05 -4.74 2.40
C LYS A 68 14.52 -3.34 2.74
N PRO A 69 13.48 -3.21 3.56
CA PRO A 69 13.05 -1.90 4.03
C PRO A 69 14.27 -1.23 4.67
N THR A 70 14.66 -0.08 4.12
CA THR A 70 15.71 0.75 4.71
C THR A 70 15.12 1.38 5.96
N GLU A 71 15.32 0.72 7.09
CA GLU A 71 15.19 1.27 8.42
C GLU A 71 16.26 2.37 8.56
N GLU A 72 15.92 3.64 8.28
CA GLU A 72 16.87 4.74 8.49
C GLU A 72 16.25 5.90 9.27
N ARG A 73 16.75 5.99 10.51
CA ARG A 73 16.92 7.15 11.39
C ARG A 73 15.68 7.89 11.88
N ARG A 74 15.32 7.57 13.13
CA ARG A 74 15.22 8.62 14.15
C ARG A 74 16.61 9.26 14.31
N THR A 75 16.73 10.51 13.91
CA THR A 75 17.68 11.46 14.50
C THR A 75 16.86 12.65 14.97
#